data_AF-A0A4S8JUY4-F1
#
_entry.id   AF-A0A4S8JUY4-F1
#
_cell.length_a   1.000
_cell.length_b   1.000
_cell.length_c   1.000
_cell.angle_alpha   90.00
_cell.angle_beta   90.00
_cell.angle_gamma   90.00
#
_symmetry.space_group_name_H-M   'P 1'
#
loop_
_entity.id
_entity.type
_entity.pdbx_description
1 polymer ?
#
loop_
_entity_poly.entity_id
_entity_poly.type
_entity_poly.pdbx_seq_one_letter_code
_entity_poly.pdbx_strand_id
1 'polypeptide(L)'
;MGAVLLDGAVVEKHGMVAAGALVWGGNPAKFLRKLTDEEVAFISESAANYANLAQVHAAENVKSFDEIEFEKVLRKKFARRDEEYDSMLGVVREVPPELILPDNVLPDKSRKPSQ
;
A
#
# COMPACT_ATOMS: atom_id res chain seq x y z
N MET A 1 1.57 13.29 10.02
CA MET A 1 1.17 13.39 11.44
C MET A 1 2.42 13.66 12.27
N GLY A 2 2.38 14.54 13.27
CA GLY A 2 3.56 15.01 14.03
C GLY A 2 3.40 14.85 15.55
N ALA A 3 3.42 13.61 16.03
CA ALA A 3 3.52 13.33 17.46
C ALA A 3 4.99 13.35 17.88
N VAL A 4 5.27 13.81 19.10
CA VAL A 4 6.64 13.86 19.65
C VAL A 4 6.65 13.11 20.98
N LEU A 5 7.61 12.20 21.16
CA LEU A 5 7.84 11.49 22.40
C LEU A 5 9.08 12.08 23.08
N LEU A 6 9.01 12.25 24.40
CA LEU A 6 10.14 12.68 25.22
C LEU A 6 10.90 11.47 25.78
N ASP A 7 12.11 11.73 26.28
CA ASP A 7 12.96 10.71 26.87
C ASP A 7 12.26 9.99 28.04
N GLY A 8 12.43 8.66 28.09
CA GLY A 8 11.80 7.81 29.09
C GLY A 8 10.32 7.50 28.85
N ALA A 9 9.71 8.00 27.76
CA ALA A 9 8.34 7.63 27.40
C ALA A 9 8.25 6.15 26.99
N VAL A 10 7.32 5.41 27.60
CA VAL A 10 7.00 4.02 27.25
C VAL A 10 5.58 3.97 26.68
N VAL A 11 5.44 3.50 25.43
CA VAL A 11 4.15 3.24 24.80
C VAL A 11 3.83 1.76 24.96
N GLU A 12 2.81 1.45 25.75
CA GLU A 12 2.36 0.07 25.98
C GLU A 12 1.67 -0.53 24.75
N LYS A 13 1.50 -1.85 24.75
CA LYS A 13 0.82 -2.58 23.67
C LYS A 13 -0.58 -2.02 23.45
N HIS A 14 -0.92 -1.79 22.19
CA HIS A 14 -2.19 -1.18 21.76
C HIS A 14 -2.40 0.26 22.31
N GLY A 15 -1.35 0.93 22.79
CA GLY A 15 -1.34 2.35 23.05
C GLY A 15 -1.26 3.15 21.74
N MET A 16 -2.08 4.20 21.63
CA MET A 16 -2.09 5.10 20.46
C MET A 16 -1.79 6.54 20.89
N VAL A 17 -0.87 7.18 20.17
CA VAL A 17 -0.54 8.60 20.37
C VAL A 17 -1.17 9.41 19.24
N ALA A 18 -2.12 10.25 19.59
CA ALA A 18 -2.85 11.08 18.63
C ALA A 18 -1.92 12.09 17.93
N ALA A 19 -2.34 12.56 16.75
CA ALA A 19 -1.62 13.59 16.01
C ALA A 19 -1.42 14.87 16.87
N GLY A 20 -0.18 15.40 16.90
CA GLY A 20 0.16 16.60 17.65
C GLY A 20 0.24 16.40 19.17
N ALA A 21 0.09 15.16 19.67
CA ALA A 21 0.20 14.88 21.09
C ALA A 21 1.65 14.69 21.53
N LEU A 22 1.92 15.12 22.76
CA LEU A 22 3.13 14.84 23.52
C LEU A 22 2.76 13.79 24.58
N VAL A 23 2.63 12.51 24.17
CA VAL A 23 2.05 11.34 24.90
C VAL A 23 0.51 11.44 25.01
N TRP A 24 -0.25 10.32 25.00
CA TRP A 24 -1.75 10.21 24.95
C TRP A 24 -2.51 11.54 24.81
N GLY A 25 -2.87 12.00 23.61
CA GLY A 25 -3.76 13.16 23.37
C GLY A 25 -3.41 14.50 24.04
N GLY A 26 -3.07 15.53 23.23
CA GLY A 26 -2.87 16.90 23.71
C GLY A 26 -1.43 17.24 24.08
N ASN A 27 -1.22 18.50 24.49
CA ASN A 27 0.07 19.02 24.94
C ASN A 27 -0.18 19.80 26.26
N PRO A 28 0.04 19.20 27.44
CA PRO A 28 0.67 17.89 27.72
C PRO A 28 -0.29 16.68 27.55
N ALA A 29 0.28 15.47 27.48
CA ALA A 29 -0.47 14.21 27.43
C ALA A 29 -1.57 14.10 28.48
N LYS A 30 -2.77 13.76 28.02
CA LYS A 30 -3.87 13.33 28.87
C LYS A 30 -4.58 12.12 28.26
N PHE A 31 -4.69 11.06 29.05
CA PHE A 31 -5.53 9.92 28.69
C PHE A 31 -6.93 10.40 28.28
N LEU A 32 -7.30 10.13 27.01
CA LEU A 32 -8.61 10.52 26.47
C LEU A 32 -9.61 9.38 26.61
N ARG A 33 -9.30 8.21 26.03
CA ARG A 33 -10.15 7.02 26.04
C ARG A 33 -9.34 5.76 25.74
N LYS A 34 -9.95 4.61 25.99
CA LYS A 34 -9.46 3.33 25.47
C LYS A 34 -9.83 3.19 23.98
N LEU A 35 -8.98 2.48 23.24
CA LEU A 35 -9.27 2.04 21.88
C LEU A 35 -10.31 0.91 21.93
N THR A 36 -11.15 0.84 20.90
CA THR A 36 -12.05 -0.30 20.69
C THR A 36 -11.30 -1.45 20.02
N ASP A 37 -11.83 -2.67 20.14
CA ASP A 37 -11.22 -3.85 19.51
C ASP A 37 -11.15 -3.72 17.98
N GLU A 38 -12.15 -3.05 17.38
CA GLU A 38 -12.17 -2.72 15.95
C GLU A 38 -11.02 -1.79 15.55
N GLU A 39 -10.72 -0.78 16.37
CA GLU A 39 -9.60 0.13 16.12
C GLU A 39 -8.26 -0.58 16.24
N VAL A 40 -8.13 -1.52 17.19
CA VAL A 40 -6.91 -2.34 17.36
C VAL A 40 -6.71 -3.28 16.15
N ALA A 41 -7.79 -3.90 15.66
CA ALA A 41 -7.74 -4.73 14.46
C ALA A 41 -7.35 -3.89 13.23
N PHE A 42 -7.96 -2.71 13.07
CA PHE A 42 -7.66 -1.80 11.97
C PHE A 42 -6.21 -1.33 11.95
N ILE A 43 -5.61 -1.05 13.11
CA ILE A 43 -4.18 -0.68 13.19
C ILE A 43 -3.29 -1.83 12.68
N SER A 44 -3.64 -3.07 13.02
CA SER A 44 -2.88 -4.26 12.60
C SER A 44 -2.99 -4.49 11.10
N GLU A 45 -4.19 -4.35 10.53
CA GLU A 45 -4.42 -4.41 9.09
C GLU A 45 -3.72 -3.28 8.35
N SER A 46 -3.82 -2.05 8.87
CA SER A 46 -3.14 -0.88 8.33
C SER A 46 -1.63 -1.09 8.27
N ALA A 47 -1.02 -1.68 9.31
CA ALA A 47 0.41 -1.97 9.33
C ALA A 47 0.82 -2.92 8.19
N ALA A 48 0.03 -3.97 7.93
CA ALA A 48 0.28 -4.88 6.82
C ALA A 48 0.14 -4.17 5.46
N ASN A 49 -0.90 -3.34 5.30
CA ASN A 49 -1.13 -2.57 4.08
C ASN A 49 0.03 -1.60 3.79
N TYR A 50 0.51 -0.87 4.81
CA TYR A 50 1.66 0.02 4.66
C TYR A 50 2.97 -0.72 4.37
N ALA A 51 3.17 -1.91 4.95
CA ALA A 51 4.33 -2.74 4.64
C ALA A 51 4.33 -3.18 3.16
N ASN A 52 3.18 -3.61 2.65
CA ASN A 52 3.01 -3.97 1.24
C ASN A 52 3.26 -2.77 0.33
N LEU A 53 2.67 -1.61 0.65
CA LEU A 53 2.87 -0.37 -0.11
C LEU A 53 4.35 0.05 -0.12
N ALA A 54 5.06 -0.07 1.01
CA ALA A 54 6.48 0.23 1.09
C ALA A 54 7.33 -0.67 0.18
N GLN A 55 7.00 -1.96 0.09
CA GLN A 55 7.70 -2.89 -0.82
C GLN A 55 7.52 -2.49 -2.29
N VAL A 56 6.31 -2.06 -2.68
CA VAL A 56 6.01 -1.61 -4.04
C VAL A 56 6.81 -0.36 -4.38
N HIS A 57 6.82 0.62 -3.48
CA HIS A 57 7.60 1.84 -3.68
C HIS A 57 9.11 1.57 -3.68
N ALA A 58 9.60 0.64 -2.85
CA ALA A 58 10.99 0.24 -2.88
C ALA A 58 11.37 -0.37 -4.23
N ALA A 59 10.55 -1.27 -4.78
CA ALA A 59 10.79 -1.87 -6.09
C ALA A 59 10.78 -0.84 -7.23
N GLU A 60 9.86 0.13 -7.18
CA GLU A 60 9.80 1.20 -8.19
C GLU A 60 10.98 2.17 -8.10
N ASN A 61 11.35 2.58 -6.88
CA ASN A 61 12.39 3.59 -6.66
C ASN A 61 13.82 3.06 -6.87
N VAL A 62 14.02 1.75 -6.94
CA VAL A 62 15.34 1.12 -7.18
C VAL A 62 15.68 1.03 -8.68
N LYS A 63 14.69 1.18 -9.58
CA LYS A 63 14.88 1.04 -11.03
C LYS A 63 15.86 2.05 -11.59
N SER A 64 16.66 1.61 -12.56
CA SER A 64 17.55 2.47 -13.34
C SER A 64 16.77 3.30 -14.37
N PHE A 65 17.41 4.35 -14.89
CA PHE A 65 16.80 5.24 -15.89
C PHE A 65 16.35 4.47 -17.15
N ASP A 66 17.19 3.55 -17.65
CA ASP A 66 16.90 2.79 -18.87
C ASP A 66 15.69 1.87 -18.69
N GLU A 67 15.57 1.23 -17.53
CA GLU A 67 14.42 0.39 -17.18
C GLU A 67 13.13 1.22 -17.09
N ILE A 68 13.20 2.42 -16.48
CA ILE A 68 12.06 3.33 -16.37
C ILE A 68 11.58 3.79 -17.75
N GLU A 69 12.49 4.16 -18.65
CA GLU A 69 12.12 4.60 -20.00
C GLU A 69 11.55 3.44 -20.83
N PHE A 70 12.13 2.25 -20.73
CA PHE A 70 11.61 1.05 -21.37
C PHE A 70 10.18 0.74 -20.89
N GLU A 71 9.94 0.76 -19.58
CA GLU A 71 8.63 0.51 -18.99
C GLU A 71 7.60 1.56 -19.41
N LYS A 72 7.96 2.85 -19.48
CA LYS A 72 7.07 3.91 -19.99
C LYS A 72 6.66 3.66 -21.44
N VAL A 73 7.61 3.27 -22.29
CA VAL A 73 7.34 2.95 -23.70
C VAL A 73 6.40 1.76 -23.81
N LEU A 74 6.63 0.71 -23.02
CA LEU A 74 5.72 -0.45 -22.93
C LEU A 74 4.32 -0.01 -22.49
N ARG A 75 4.18 0.71 -21.36
CA ARG A 75 2.88 1.21 -20.88
C ARG A 75 2.14 1.99 -21.96
N LYS A 76 2.84 2.86 -22.70
CA LYS A 76 2.26 3.63 -23.81
C LYS A 76 1.81 2.76 -24.99
N LYS A 77 2.57 1.70 -25.33
CA LYS A 77 2.24 0.74 -26.39
C LYS A 77 0.98 -0.07 -26.05
N PHE A 78 0.81 -0.46 -24.78
CA PHE A 78 -0.31 -1.28 -24.32
C PHE A 78 -1.54 -0.47 -23.86
N ALA A 79 -1.41 0.83 -23.60
CA ALA A 79 -2.53 1.69 -23.19
C ALA A 79 -3.63 1.85 -24.25
N ARG A 80 -3.28 1.75 -25.54
CA ARG A 80 -4.27 1.75 -26.64
C ARG A 80 -4.57 0.30 -27.02
N ARG A 81 -5.41 -0.37 -26.23
CA ARG A 81 -5.98 -1.68 -26.58
C ARG A 81 -7.36 -1.44 -27.20
N ASP A 82 -7.45 -1.63 -28.51
CA ASP A 82 -8.74 -1.81 -29.18
C ASP A 82 -8.96 -3.32 -29.28
N GLU A 83 -9.70 -3.87 -28.32
CA GLU A 83 -9.98 -5.31 -28.23
C GLU A 83 -10.74 -5.83 -29.45
N GLU A 84 -11.60 -4.99 -30.02
CA GLU A 84 -12.41 -5.33 -31.18
C GLU A 84 -11.54 -5.37 -32.44
N TYR A 85 -10.63 -4.42 -32.60
CA TYR A 85 -9.65 -4.41 -33.69
C TYR A 85 -8.62 -5.56 -33.60
N ASP A 86 -8.07 -5.81 -32.41
CA ASP A 86 -7.09 -6.89 -32.21
C ASP A 86 -7.73 -8.27 -32.40
N SER A 87 -9.00 -8.46 -32.03
CA SER A 87 -9.74 -9.72 -32.26
C SER A 87 -10.12 -9.95 -33.73
N MET A 88 -10.49 -8.90 -34.47
CA MET A 88 -10.72 -8.99 -35.93
C MET A 88 -9.45 -9.37 -36.71
N LEU A 89 -8.27 -8.98 -36.21
CA LEU A 89 -6.98 -9.36 -36.80
C LEU A 89 -6.42 -10.70 -36.27
N GLY A 90 -7.09 -11.33 -35.29
CA GLY A 90 -6.62 -12.57 -34.66
C GLY A 90 -5.33 -12.40 -33.82
N VAL A 91 -5.04 -11.18 -33.36
CA VAL A 91 -3.83 -10.86 -32.61
C VAL A 91 -4.11 -10.91 -31.12
N VAL A 92 -3.50 -11.87 -30.41
CA VAL A 92 -3.54 -11.91 -28.94
C VAL A 92 -2.33 -11.15 -28.39
N ARG A 93 -2.57 -10.05 -27.67
CA ARG A 93 -1.51 -9.32 -26.97
C ARG A 93 -1.50 -9.71 -25.50
N GLU A 94 -0.51 -10.50 -25.10
CA GLU A 94 -0.25 -10.78 -23.69
C GLU A 94 0.35 -9.53 -23.00
N VAL A 95 0.00 -9.34 -21.73
CA VAL A 95 0.60 -8.26 -20.92
C VAL A 95 2.04 -8.67 -20.62
N PRO A 96 3.05 -7.85 -20.98
CA PRO A 96 4.44 -8.14 -20.67
C PRO A 96 4.64 -8.38 -19.17
N PRO A 97 5.50 -9.32 -18.76
CA PRO A 97 5.75 -9.62 -17.36
C PRO A 97 6.23 -8.39 -16.57
N GLU A 98 6.89 -7.43 -17.23
CA GLU A 98 7.35 -6.17 -16.64
C GLU A 98 6.21 -5.22 -16.24
N LEU A 99 5.00 -5.43 -16.75
CA LEU A 99 3.81 -4.63 -16.44
C LEU A 99 2.85 -5.33 -15.47
N ILE A 100 3.16 -6.54 -15.04
CA ILE A 100 2.35 -7.29 -14.08
C ILE A 100 2.60 -6.70 -12.69
N LEU A 101 1.52 -6.24 -12.05
CA LEU A 101 1.60 -5.77 -10.67
C LEU A 101 1.93 -6.96 -9.75
N PRO A 102 2.81 -6.77 -8.75
CA PRO A 102 3.09 -7.83 -7.79
C PRO A 102 1.81 -8.25 -7.05
N ASP A 103 1.71 -9.54 -6.73
CA ASP A 103 0.51 -10.14 -6.12
C ASP A 103 0.04 -9.42 -4.85
N ASN A 104 0.97 -8.80 -4.11
CA ASN A 104 0.71 -8.03 -2.90
C ASN A 104 -0.10 -6.74 -3.12
N VAL A 105 -0.24 -6.28 -4.37
CA VAL A 105 -0.99 -5.08 -4.78
C VAL A 105 -2.33 -5.43 -5.39
N LEU A 106 -2.43 -6.64 -5.96
CA LEU A 106 -3.69 -7.13 -6.46
C LEU A 106 -4.61 -7.33 -5.25
N PRO A 107 -5.82 -6.74 -5.25
CA PRO A 107 -6.78 -7.05 -4.20
C PRO A 107 -6.94 -8.56 -4.23
N ASP A 108 -6.78 -9.19 -3.05
CA ASP A 108 -7.01 -10.62 -2.83
C ASP A 108 -8.20 -11.01 -3.72
N LYS A 109 -7.95 -11.77 -4.81
CA LYS A 109 -9.04 -12.28 -5.64
C LYS A 109 -9.95 -12.95 -4.64
N SER A 110 -11.10 -12.33 -4.44
CA SER A 110 -12.11 -12.68 -3.45
C SER A 110 -11.94 -14.11 -3.00
N ARG A 111 -11.58 -14.32 -1.72
CA ARG A 111 -11.65 -15.63 -1.07
C ARG A 111 -13.04 -16.18 -1.38
N LYS A 112 -13.18 -16.95 -2.45
CA LYS A 112 -14.41 -17.67 -2.77
C LYS A 112 -14.56 -18.61 -1.58
N PRO A 113 -15.68 -18.57 -0.84
CA PRO A 113 -15.93 -19.61 0.12
C PRO A 113 -16.00 -20.90 -0.68
N SER A 114 -15.05 -21.80 -0.43
CA SER A 114 -15.16 -23.19 -0.79
C SER A 114 -16.36 -23.75 -0.01
N GLN A 115 -17.50 -23.79 -0.68
CA GLN A 115 -18.58 -24.75 -0.45
C GLN A 115 -18.58 -25.74 -1.60
#